data_AF-A0A835W083-F1
#
_entry.id   AF-A0A835W083-F1
#
_cell.length_a   1.000
_cell.length_b   1.000
_cell.length_c   1.000
_cell.angle_alpha   90.00
_cell.angle_beta   90.00
_cell.angle_gamma   90.00
#
_symmetry.space_group_name_H-M   'P 1'
#
loop_
_entity.id
_entity.type
_entity.pdbx_description
1 polymer ?
#
loop_
_entity_poly.entity_id
_entity_poly.type
_entity_poly.pdbx_seq_one_letter_code
_entity_poly.pdbx_strand_id
1 'polypeptide(L)'
;MGCTLIHATQPPGFSATRFGENLYMSAGYPRTQLTCVPAVTGWYSEVQYYKFTSTPYTDSYSTGRVVGHFTQVVWKATSKLGCGMASAPYTFPGFPSAGQCKVVVCRYRQAGNVVGDTNYFQNVLPKA
;
A
#
# COMPACT_ATOMS: atom_id res chain seq x y z
N MET A 1 -9.21 -7.90 20.69
CA MET A 1 -8.38 -6.87 20.01
C MET A 1 -8.64 -6.99 18.52
N GLY A 2 -9.16 -5.94 17.89
CA GLY A 2 -9.46 -5.94 16.46
C GLY A 2 -8.16 -5.88 15.64
N CYS A 3 -8.12 -6.62 14.52
CA CYS A 3 -7.09 -6.45 13.51
C CYS A 3 -7.48 -5.19 12.72
N THR A 4 -7.00 -4.02 13.15
CA THR A 4 -7.30 -2.73 12.52
C THR A 4 -5.99 -2.03 12.17
N LEU A 5 -5.92 -1.48 10.97
CA LEU A 5 -4.75 -0.81 10.45
C LEU A 5 -5.18 0.50 9.77
N ILE A 6 -4.55 1.61 10.17
CA ILE A 6 -4.79 2.95 9.62
C ILE A 6 -3.46 3.60 9.25
N HIS A 7 -3.50 4.54 8.31
CA HIS A 7 -2.33 5.34 7.94
C HIS A 7 -1.80 6.15 9.12
N ALA A 8 -0.48 6.27 9.23
CA ALA A 8 0.10 7.01 10.34
C ALA A 8 -0.03 8.52 10.12
N THR A 9 -0.33 9.25 11.19
CA THR A 9 -0.20 10.71 11.24
C THR A 9 1.29 11.07 11.12
N GLN A 10 1.69 11.76 10.05
CA GLN A 10 3.09 12.18 9.91
C GLN A 10 3.36 13.45 10.73
N PRO A 11 4.44 13.50 11.53
CA PRO A 11 4.67 14.61 12.46
C PRO A 11 4.88 15.94 11.73
N PRO A 12 4.36 17.07 12.27
CA PRO A 12 4.67 18.39 11.77
C PRO A 12 6.16 18.69 11.94
N GLY A 13 6.84 19.16 10.89
CA GLY A 13 8.27 19.53 10.95
C GLY A 13 9.20 18.74 10.03
N PHE A 14 8.74 17.64 9.40
CA PHE A 14 9.38 17.11 8.19
C PHE A 14 9.03 18.00 6.99
N SER A 15 9.61 19.20 6.97
CA SER A 15 9.50 20.13 5.85
C SER A 15 10.16 19.52 4.61
N ALA A 16 9.37 19.38 3.53
CA ALA A 16 9.73 19.03 2.15
C ALA A 16 9.59 17.57 1.64
N THR A 17 9.14 16.56 2.41
CA THR A 17 8.61 15.33 1.78
C THR A 17 7.78 14.50 2.76
N ARG A 18 6.45 14.51 2.62
CA ARG A 18 5.64 13.41 3.17
C ARG A 18 6.18 12.11 2.57
N PHE A 19 6.31 11.06 3.36
CA PHE A 19 6.61 9.74 2.81
C PHE A 19 5.32 9.15 2.24
N GLY A 20 5.41 8.49 1.09
CA GLY A 20 4.34 7.61 0.65
C GLY A 20 4.16 6.47 1.64
N GLU A 21 2.96 5.89 1.74
CA GLU A 21 2.69 4.78 2.63
C GLU A 21 1.77 3.76 1.97
N ASN A 22 2.19 2.49 1.95
CA ASN A 22 1.31 1.38 1.64
C ASN A 22 1.10 0.54 2.89
N LEU A 23 -0.15 0.12 3.09
CA LEU A 23 -0.58 -0.72 4.20
C LEU A 23 -1.17 -2.01 3.64
N TYR A 24 -0.87 -3.11 4.30
CA TYR A 24 -1.52 -4.39 4.05
C TYR A 24 -1.82 -5.07 5.36
N MET A 25 -3.02 -5.62 5.46
CA MET A 25 -3.50 -6.34 6.62
C MET A 25 -4.18 -7.62 6.16
N SER A 26 -3.91 -8.71 6.86
CA SER A 26 -4.63 -9.97 6.68
C SER A 26 -4.79 -10.67 8.02
N ALA A 27 -5.92 -11.32 8.22
CA ALA A 27 -6.12 -12.23 9.34
C ALA A 27 -6.40 -13.63 8.78
N GLY A 28 -5.79 -14.66 9.36
CA GLY A 28 -5.99 -16.02 8.88
C GLY A 28 -5.70 -17.09 9.92
N TYR A 29 -6.27 -18.27 9.67
CA TYR A 29 -6.04 -19.52 10.39
C TYR A 29 -5.74 -20.64 9.37
N PRO A 30 -4.79 -21.56 9.64
CA PRO A 30 -3.89 -21.57 10.79
C PRO A 30 -2.84 -20.46 10.69
N ARG A 31 -1.97 -20.34 11.70
CA ARG A 31 -0.80 -19.46 11.59
C ARG A 31 0.11 -19.95 10.47
N THR A 32 0.59 -19.01 9.67
CA THR A 32 1.48 -19.17 8.53
C THR A 32 2.67 -18.23 8.64
N GLN A 33 3.77 -18.51 7.92
CA GLN A 33 4.97 -17.67 7.95
C GLN A 33 4.65 -16.19 7.64
N LEU A 34 5.30 -15.28 8.36
CA LEU A 34 5.22 -13.85 8.07
C LEU A 34 6.08 -13.52 6.85
N THR A 35 5.43 -13.02 5.79
CA THR A 35 6.08 -12.64 4.53
C THR A 35 5.41 -11.40 3.97
N CYS A 36 6.15 -10.61 3.19
CA CYS A 36 5.63 -9.42 2.50
C CYS A 36 5.02 -9.75 1.13
N VAL A 37 5.18 -10.97 0.62
CA VAL A 37 4.76 -11.34 -0.75
C VAL A 37 3.27 -11.05 -0.97
N PRO A 38 2.33 -11.46 -0.08
CA PRO A 38 0.91 -11.15 -0.28
C PRO A 38 0.62 -9.64 -0.32
N ALA A 39 1.38 -8.84 0.44
CA ALA A 39 1.22 -7.39 0.46
C ALA A 39 1.65 -6.78 -0.88
N VAL A 40 2.85 -7.12 -1.35
CA VAL A 40 3.38 -6.60 -2.62
C VAL A 40 2.54 -7.07 -3.80
N THR A 41 2.13 -8.35 -3.82
CA THR A 41 1.24 -8.88 -4.86
C THR A 41 -0.11 -8.18 -4.85
N GLY A 42 -0.71 -7.98 -3.67
CA GLY A 42 -1.98 -7.26 -3.51
C GLY A 42 -1.89 -5.83 -4.04
N TRP A 43 -0.91 -5.05 -3.57
CA TRP A 43 -0.68 -3.68 -4.03
C TRP A 43 -0.45 -3.61 -5.54
N TYR A 44 0.39 -4.50 -6.10
CA TYR A 44 0.67 -4.48 -7.52
C TYR A 44 -0.54 -4.89 -8.37
N SER A 45 -1.37 -5.80 -7.88
CA SER A 45 -2.56 -6.29 -8.61
C SER A 45 -3.58 -5.20 -8.94
N GLU A 46 -3.53 -4.05 -8.27
CA GLU A 46 -4.38 -2.90 -8.58
C GLU A 46 -4.12 -2.32 -9.98
N VAL A 47 -2.99 -2.68 -10.61
CA VAL A 47 -2.69 -2.37 -12.02
C VAL A 47 -3.84 -2.72 -12.96
N GLN A 48 -4.61 -3.77 -12.66
CA GLN A 48 -5.75 -4.19 -13.46
C GLN A 48 -6.88 -3.14 -13.51
N TYR A 49 -6.87 -2.19 -12.57
CA TYR A 49 -7.83 -1.08 -12.49
C TYR A 49 -7.22 0.26 -12.92
N TYR A 50 -5.89 0.30 -13.15
CA TYR A 50 -5.18 1.51 -13.56
C TYR A 50 -5.29 1.71 -15.08
N LYS A 51 -5.66 2.91 -15.53
CA LYS A 51 -5.69 3.24 -16.97
C LYS A 51 -4.52 4.16 -17.31
N PHE A 52 -3.62 3.68 -18.15
CA PHE A 52 -2.44 4.45 -18.57
C PHE A 52 -2.76 5.64 -19.50
N THR A 53 -4.03 5.81 -19.89
CA THR A 53 -4.47 6.77 -20.90
C THR A 53 -5.35 7.91 -20.36
N SER A 54 -5.72 7.91 -19.07
CA SER A 54 -6.66 8.90 -18.54
C SER A 54 -6.05 10.29 -18.44
N THR A 55 -6.73 11.35 -18.90
CA THR A 55 -6.24 12.75 -18.80
C THR A 55 -7.40 13.69 -18.42
N PRO A 56 -7.29 14.51 -17.35
CA PRO A 56 -6.26 14.48 -16.30
C PRO A 56 -6.32 13.17 -15.50
N TYR A 57 -5.27 12.87 -14.74
CA TYR A 57 -5.22 11.66 -13.92
C TYR A 57 -6.37 11.66 -12.90
N THR A 58 -7.42 10.91 -13.18
CA THR A 58 -8.62 10.81 -12.33
C THR A 58 -8.93 9.39 -11.90
N ASP A 59 -8.22 8.37 -12.40
CA ASP A 59 -8.58 6.96 -12.18
C ASP A 59 -8.54 6.54 -10.72
N SER A 60 -7.61 7.10 -9.94
CA SER A 60 -7.52 6.89 -8.49
C SER A 60 -8.69 7.47 -7.70
N TYR A 61 -9.45 8.38 -8.31
CA TYR A 61 -10.56 9.08 -7.67
C TYR A 61 -11.92 8.72 -8.29
N SER A 62 -11.96 8.34 -9.56
CA SER A 62 -13.20 8.20 -10.34
C SER A 62 -13.78 6.79 -10.37
N THR A 63 -12.98 5.76 -10.10
CA THR A 63 -13.39 4.36 -10.29
C THR A 63 -14.00 3.71 -9.05
N GLY A 64 -13.90 4.35 -7.88
CA GLY A 64 -14.24 3.75 -6.59
C GLY A 64 -13.34 2.55 -6.21
N ARG A 65 -12.29 2.28 -7.01
CA ARG A 65 -11.31 1.21 -6.76
C ARG A 65 -10.02 1.81 -6.24
N VAL A 66 -9.35 1.06 -5.37
CA VAL A 66 -8.03 1.46 -4.87
C VAL A 66 -6.98 1.13 -5.94
N VAL A 67 -6.23 2.14 -6.36
CA VAL A 67 -5.06 2.02 -7.25
C VAL A 67 -3.81 2.68 -6.69
N GLY A 68 -3.97 3.41 -5.57
CA GLY A 68 -2.90 4.20 -4.96
C GLY A 68 -1.74 3.34 -4.46
N HIS A 69 -1.97 2.07 -4.12
CA HIS A 69 -0.88 1.21 -3.68
C HIS A 69 -0.02 0.80 -4.87
N PHE A 70 -0.64 0.41 -5.99
CA PHE A 70 0.08 0.07 -7.23
C PHE A 70 0.95 1.25 -7.69
N THR A 71 0.34 2.42 -7.82
CA THR A 71 1.03 3.62 -8.35
C THR A 71 2.19 4.02 -7.47
N GLN A 72 2.08 3.87 -6.14
CA GLN A 72 3.20 4.11 -5.23
C GLN A 72 4.32 3.07 -5.38
N VAL A 73 3.99 1.79 -5.64
CA VAL A 73 4.99 0.72 -5.85
C VAL A 73 5.84 0.99 -7.08
N VAL A 74 5.23 1.49 -8.16
CA VAL A 74 5.92 1.70 -9.45
C VAL A 74 6.37 3.14 -9.69
N TRP A 75 6.21 4.03 -8.70
CA TRP A 75 6.45 5.46 -8.85
C TRP A 75 7.93 5.76 -9.16
N LYS A 76 8.22 6.16 -10.41
CA LYS A 76 9.59 6.36 -10.92
C LYS A 76 10.49 7.24 -10.05
N ALA A 77 9.98 8.36 -9.52
CA ALA A 77 10.77 9.27 -8.70
C ALA A 77 11.06 8.72 -7.28
N THR A 78 10.32 7.72 -6.82
CA THR A 78 10.57 7.12 -5.50
C THR A 78 11.93 6.44 -5.50
N SER A 79 12.83 6.95 -4.66
CA SER A 79 14.25 6.55 -4.67
C SER A 79 14.66 5.72 -3.46
N LYS A 80 13.87 5.73 -2.38
CA LYS A 80 14.12 4.91 -1.19
C LYS A 80 12.84 4.28 -0.67
N LEU A 81 12.97 3.06 -0.18
CA LEU A 81 11.89 2.26 0.41
C LEU A 81 12.36 1.73 1.78
N GLY A 82 11.47 1.76 2.76
CA GLY A 82 11.64 1.03 4.02
C GLY A 82 10.34 0.34 4.41
N CYS A 83 10.39 -0.94 4.78
CA CYS A 83 9.21 -1.70 5.16
C CYS A 83 9.37 -2.39 6.50
N GLY A 84 8.26 -2.56 7.22
CA GLY A 84 8.16 -3.31 8.45
C GLY A 84 7.01 -4.31 8.38
N MET A 85 7.16 -5.43 9.08
CA MET A 85 6.13 -6.45 9.20
C MET A 85 5.95 -6.83 10.65
N ALA A 86 4.71 -7.04 11.07
CA ALA A 86 4.38 -7.55 12.39
C ALA A 86 3.23 -8.54 12.31
N SER A 87 3.13 -9.41 13.31
CA SER A 87 1.99 -10.30 13.47
C SER A 87 1.62 -10.44 14.94
N ALA A 88 0.33 -10.56 15.21
CA ALA A 88 -0.21 -10.82 16.54
C ALA A 88 -1.22 -11.98 16.49
N PRO A 89 -1.37 -12.77 17.58
CA PRO A 89 -2.44 -13.74 17.70
C PRO A 89 -3.82 -13.11 17.42
N TYR A 90 -4.67 -13.80 16.65
CA TYR A 90 -6.04 -13.38 16.41
C TYR A 90 -6.99 -14.56 16.57
N THR A 91 -7.98 -14.41 17.44
CA THR A 91 -8.94 -15.48 17.74
C THR A 91 -10.14 -15.39 16.81
N PHE A 92 -10.42 -16.49 16.12
CA PHE A 92 -11.62 -16.64 15.30
C PHE A 92 -12.64 -17.49 16.06
N PRO A 93 -13.90 -17.06 16.21
CA PRO A 93 -14.95 -17.88 16.82
C PRO A 93 -15.08 -19.23 16.09
N GLY A 94 -15.14 -20.32 16.85
CA GLY A 94 -15.27 -21.68 16.30
C GLY A 94 -13.98 -22.34 15.83
N PHE A 95 -12.81 -21.69 15.98
CA PHE A 95 -11.52 -22.29 15.65
C PHE A 95 -10.82 -22.87 16.89
N PRO A 96 -10.08 -23.98 16.76
CA PRO A 96 -9.52 -24.69 17.92
C PRO A 96 -8.31 -23.99 18.54
N SER A 97 -7.73 -22.99 17.86
CA SER A 97 -6.65 -22.16 18.40
C SER A 97 -6.61 -20.80 17.72
N ALA A 98 -5.83 -19.87 18.28
CA ALA A 98 -5.65 -18.55 17.69
C ALA A 98 -4.89 -18.64 16.36
N GLY A 99 -5.49 -18.08 15.30
CA GLY A 99 -4.78 -17.75 14.08
C GLY A 99 -3.86 -16.54 14.30
N GLN A 100 -3.74 -15.70 13.29
CA GLN A 100 -2.93 -14.49 13.36
C GLN A 100 -3.49 -13.36 12.51
N CYS A 101 -3.28 -12.14 13.00
CA CYS A 101 -3.36 -10.91 12.24
C CYS A 101 -1.94 -10.54 11.81
N LYS A 102 -1.72 -10.28 10.52
CA LYS A 102 -0.46 -9.80 9.96
C LYS A 102 -0.65 -8.40 9.43
N VAL A 103 0.36 -7.57 9.60
CA VAL A 103 0.45 -6.24 9.01
C VAL A 103 1.78 -6.09 8.29
N VAL A 104 1.74 -5.43 7.13
CA VAL A 104 2.91 -4.98 6.38
C VAL A 104 2.73 -3.49 6.11
N VAL A 105 3.75 -2.72 6.43
CA VAL A 105 3.78 -1.27 6.21
C VAL A 105 5.03 -0.94 5.42
N CYS A 106 4.90 -0.18 4.34
CA CYS A 106 6.02 0.31 3.55
C CYS A 106 5.96 1.83 3.42
N ARG A 107 7.11 2.49 3.57
CA ARG A 107 7.31 3.93 3.43
C ARG A 107 8.23 4.24 2.25
N TYR A 108 7.84 5.24 1.47
CA TYR A 108 8.47 5.59 0.19
C TYR A 108 9.01 7.03 0.25
N ARG A 109 10.30 7.23 -0.06
CA ARG A 109 10.94 8.56 -0.07
C ARG A 109 11.12 9.10 -1.48
N GLN A 110 10.80 10.39 -1.58
CA GLN A 110 9.92 10.95 -2.60
C GLN A 110 8.59 10.20 -2.59
N ALA A 111 7.55 10.82 -2.01
CA ALA A 111 6.21 10.26 -2.07
C ALA A 111 5.71 10.24 -3.52
N GLY A 112 5.05 9.15 -3.89
CA GLY A 112 4.19 9.13 -5.04
C GLY A 112 2.82 9.70 -4.73
N ASN A 113 1.90 9.62 -5.70
CA ASN A 113 0.51 10.04 -5.52
C ASN A 113 0.35 11.49 -5.05
N VAL A 114 1.25 12.38 -5.48
CA VAL A 114 1.18 13.80 -5.16
C VAL A 114 0.05 14.42 -5.97
N VAL A 115 -0.99 14.89 -5.27
CA VAL A 115 -2.12 15.59 -5.87
C VAL A 115 -1.62 16.82 -6.62
N GLY A 116 -2.03 16.97 -7.89
CA GLY A 116 -1.63 18.09 -8.74
C GLY A 116 -0.27 17.93 -9.44
N ASP A 117 0.41 16.79 -9.27
CA ASP A 117 1.62 16.50 -10.05
C ASP A 117 1.27 16.30 -11.54
N THR A 118 1.66 17.26 -12.38
CA THR A 118 1.46 17.20 -13.84
C THR A 118 2.32 16.12 -14.51
N ASN A 119 3.34 15.60 -13.81
CA ASN A 119 4.21 14.52 -14.28
C ASN A 119 3.76 13.13 -13.80
N TYR A 120 2.52 12.97 -13.30
CA TYR A 120 2.01 11.69 -12.81
C TYR A 120 2.28 10.52 -13.77
N PHE A 121 2.01 10.70 -15.07
CA PHE A 121 2.21 9.68 -16.10
C PHE A 121 3.68 9.36 -16.39
N GLN A 122 4.59 10.30 -16.11
CA GLN A 122 6.02 10.03 -16.23
C GLN A 122 6.52 9.14 -15.07
N ASN A 123 5.74 9.05 -14.00
CA ASN A 123 6.04 8.24 -12.82
C ASN A 123 5.41 6.84 -12.87
N VAL A 124 4.29 6.65 -13.58
CA VAL A 124 3.59 5.37 -13.67
C VAL A 124 3.51 4.94 -15.13
N LEU A 125 4.53 4.19 -15.57
CA LEU A 125 4.71 3.79 -16.96
C LEU A 125 4.03 2.45 -17.27
N PRO A 126 3.51 2.26 -18.50
CA PRO A 126 3.08 0.94 -18.95
C PRO A 126 4.22 -0.08 -18.83
N LYS A 127 3.85 -1.36 -18.65
CA LYS A 127 4.82 -2.45 -18.74
C LYS A 127 5.47 -2.41 -20.13
N ALA A 128 6.80 -2.50 -20.17
CA ALA A 128 7.56 -2.62 -21.41
C ALA A 128 7.21 -3.90 -22.18
#